data_AF-A0A2W1ND10-F1
#
_entry.id   AF-A0A2W1ND10-F1
#
_cell.length_a   1.000
_cell.length_b   1.000
_cell.length_c   1.000
_cell.angle_alpha   90.00
_cell.angle_beta   90.00
_cell.angle_gamma   90.00
#
_symmetry.space_group_name_H-M   'P 1'
#
loop_
_entity.id
_entity.type
_entity.pdbx_description
1 polymer ?
#
loop_
_entity_poly.entity_id
_entity_poly.type
_entity_poly.pdbx_seq_one_letter_code
_entity_poly.pdbx_strand_id
1 'polypeptide(L)'
;MLKKIALFTLTGALAVTGIVAANQYFTKDSSLPEVHVEAHYAYTVDMDKIGEFADLVVVGSPSQDLQDRESVVKYFPRDPGDTTGKPQALESFYTLADFEVQTVYKGDTSVHPGDTIKVREETAVINTAEGKKKLTLDKYPDDLKKGSKYVLFLKKYGDYYTLVRDAEGREAVATDADIQKALEKHKVKAN
;
A
#
# COMPACT_ATOMS: atom_id res chain seq x y z
N MET A 1 44.52 19.42 62.43
CA MET A 1 45.49 19.02 61.40
C MET A 1 44.73 18.76 60.10
N LEU A 2 44.93 19.62 59.09
CA LEU A 2 44.43 19.42 57.73
C LEU A 2 45.44 18.57 56.94
N LYS A 3 44.99 17.53 56.24
CA LYS A 3 45.70 16.92 55.11
C LYS A 3 44.76 16.87 53.90
N LYS A 4 45.24 17.43 52.79
CA LYS A 4 44.63 17.45 51.45
C LYS A 4 44.80 16.09 50.76
N ILE A 5 43.98 15.83 49.73
CA ILE A 5 44.18 15.11 48.44
C ILE A 5 42.77 14.68 47.98
N ALA A 6 42.06 15.43 47.11
CA ALA A 6 42.08 15.38 45.64
C ALA A 6 41.81 13.98 45.04
N LEU A 7 40.72 13.78 44.28
CA LEU A 7 40.76 13.62 42.80
C LEU A 7 39.41 13.12 42.21
N PHE A 8 39.04 13.79 41.12
CA PHE A 8 38.03 13.55 40.08
C PHE A 8 37.42 12.15 39.90
N THR A 9 36.08 12.12 39.79
CA THR A 9 35.29 11.28 38.87
C THR A 9 33.96 12.02 38.63
N LEU A 10 33.30 12.03 37.49
CA LEU A 10 33.57 11.66 36.11
C LEU A 10 32.41 12.33 35.32
N THR A 11 32.73 12.93 34.20
CA THR A 11 31.82 13.49 33.18
C THR A 11 30.55 12.65 32.96
N GLY A 12 29.39 13.17 33.37
CA GLY A 12 28.06 12.62 33.10
C GLY A 12 27.29 13.49 32.11
N ALA A 13 27.85 13.74 30.92
CA ALA A 13 27.19 14.47 29.85
C ALA A 13 27.66 13.93 28.50
N LEU A 14 27.18 12.75 28.09
CA LEU A 14 27.29 12.21 26.72
C LEU A 14 26.61 10.82 26.65
N ALA A 15 25.28 10.76 26.57
CA ALA A 15 24.57 9.53 26.18
C ALA A 15 23.12 9.72 25.69
N VAL A 16 22.72 10.92 25.23
CA VAL A 16 21.34 11.12 24.70
C VAL A 16 21.32 11.41 23.19
N THR A 17 22.47 11.55 22.53
CA THR A 17 22.52 11.86 21.09
C THR A 17 22.70 10.64 20.18
N GLY A 18 22.77 9.43 20.72
CA GLY A 18 23.06 8.21 19.95
C GLY A 18 21.85 7.46 19.35
N ILE A 19 20.62 7.73 19.80
CA ILE A 19 19.43 6.96 19.34
C ILE A 19 18.79 7.59 18.11
N VAL A 20 18.93 8.91 17.90
CA VAL A 20 18.26 9.58 16.77
C VAL A 20 18.95 9.25 15.42
N ALA A 21 20.27 9.03 15.41
CA ALA A 21 20.98 8.72 14.18
C ALA A 21 20.74 7.27 13.70
N ALA A 22 20.54 6.30 14.59
CA ALA A 22 20.34 4.90 14.20
C ALA A 22 19.00 4.66 13.47
N ASN A 23 17.97 5.48 13.73
CA ASN A 23 16.70 5.39 13.02
C ASN A 23 16.73 5.99 11.60
N GLN A 24 17.73 6.80 11.26
CA GLN A 24 17.88 7.33 9.90
C GLN A 24 18.67 6.42 8.96
N TYR A 25 19.29 5.34 9.49
CA TYR A 25 20.03 4.36 8.70
C TYR A 25 19.25 3.08 8.37
N PHE A 26 18.04 2.90 8.92
CA PHE A 26 17.16 1.77 8.57
C PHE A 26 16.09 2.08 7.52
N THR A 27 16.04 3.29 7.00
CA THR A 27 15.28 3.61 5.77
C THR A 27 16.23 3.66 4.59
N LYS A 28 16.92 2.56 4.30
CA LYS A 28 17.34 2.34 2.92
C LYS A 28 16.05 2.03 2.16
N ASP A 29 15.45 3.10 1.66
CA ASP A 29 14.36 3.03 0.68
C ASP A 29 14.92 2.26 -0.53
N SER A 30 14.73 0.94 -0.53
CA SER A 30 15.08 0.08 -1.66
C SER A 30 13.96 0.19 -2.68
N SER A 31 13.67 1.41 -3.13
CA SER A 31 12.66 1.63 -4.15
C SER A 31 13.08 0.87 -5.40
N LEU A 32 12.24 -0.09 -5.79
CA LEU A 32 12.46 -0.86 -7.00
C LEU A 32 12.43 0.10 -8.19
N PRO A 33 13.31 -0.06 -9.20
CA PRO A 33 13.21 0.71 -10.43
C PRO A 33 11.79 0.59 -11.02
N GLU A 34 11.19 1.74 -11.31
CA GLU A 34 9.80 1.82 -11.77
C GLU A 34 9.71 1.84 -13.30
N VAL A 35 8.70 1.14 -13.81
CA VAL A 35 8.25 1.22 -15.20
C VAL A 35 6.81 1.69 -15.17
N HIS A 36 6.60 2.89 -15.68
CA HIS A 36 5.27 3.49 -15.77
C HIS A 36 4.57 3.01 -17.04
N VAL A 37 3.35 2.51 -16.86
CA VAL A 37 2.49 2.03 -17.93
C VAL A 37 1.28 2.94 -18.03
N GLU A 38 1.05 3.49 -19.22
CA GLU A 38 -0.18 4.24 -19.49
C GLU A 38 -1.35 3.26 -19.64
N ALA A 39 -2.43 3.49 -18.91
CA ALA A 39 -3.66 2.71 -19.00
C ALA A 39 -4.88 3.61 -19.19
N HIS A 40 -5.85 3.09 -19.95
CA HIS A 40 -7.15 3.72 -20.14
C HIS A 40 -8.23 2.92 -19.40
N TYR A 41 -8.88 3.56 -18.44
CA TYR A 41 -10.02 2.99 -17.73
C TYR A 41 -11.31 3.19 -18.53
N ALA A 42 -12.16 2.16 -18.58
CA ALA A 42 -13.42 2.20 -19.31
C ALA A 42 -14.51 3.02 -18.62
N TYR A 43 -14.37 3.31 -17.32
CA TYR A 43 -15.33 4.08 -16.54
C TYR A 43 -14.65 4.81 -15.38
N THR A 44 -15.23 5.93 -14.95
CA THR A 44 -14.76 6.71 -13.79
C THR A 44 -15.93 6.93 -12.83
N VAL A 45 -15.69 6.69 -11.54
CA VAL A 45 -16.64 7.04 -10.46
C VAL A 45 -16.41 8.51 -10.09
N ASP A 46 -17.49 9.27 -9.85
CA ASP A 46 -17.40 10.63 -9.34
C ASP A 46 -16.82 10.65 -7.92
N MET A 47 -15.97 11.64 -7.61
CA MET A 47 -15.27 11.72 -6.32
C MET A 47 -16.22 11.70 -5.12
N ASP A 48 -17.36 12.36 -5.23
CA ASP A 48 -18.35 12.50 -4.17
C ASP A 48 -19.28 11.29 -4.02
N LYS A 49 -19.09 10.27 -4.86
CA LYS A 49 -19.83 9.00 -4.88
C LYS A 49 -19.01 7.78 -4.49
N ILE A 50 -17.71 7.92 -4.19
CA ILE A 50 -16.84 6.79 -3.80
C ILE A 50 -17.48 5.94 -2.68
N GLY A 51 -17.91 6.58 -1.59
CA GLY A 51 -18.50 5.85 -0.46
C GLY A 51 -19.87 5.24 -0.76
N GLU A 52 -20.62 5.77 -1.73
CA GLU A 52 -21.89 5.17 -2.20
C GLU A 52 -21.61 3.88 -2.98
N PHE A 53 -20.65 3.93 -3.91
CA PHE A 53 -20.28 2.81 -4.78
C PHE A 53 -19.55 1.66 -4.08
N ALA A 54 -18.92 1.93 -2.94
CA ALA A 54 -18.22 0.93 -2.15
C ALA A 54 -19.18 -0.12 -1.60
N ASP A 55 -18.91 -1.40 -1.87
CA ASP A 55 -19.57 -2.55 -1.26
C ASP A 55 -19.06 -2.81 0.15
N LEU A 56 -17.83 -2.41 0.44
CA LEU A 56 -17.15 -2.60 1.72
C LEU A 56 -16.30 -1.36 2.04
N VAL A 57 -16.35 -0.88 3.27
CA VAL A 57 -15.49 0.19 3.79
C VAL A 57 -14.84 -0.29 5.07
N VAL A 58 -13.51 -0.38 5.05
CA VAL A 58 -12.73 -0.96 6.13
C VAL A 58 -11.55 -0.08 6.51
N VAL A 59 -11.11 -0.23 7.75
CA VAL A 59 -9.80 0.23 8.21
C VAL A 59 -8.93 -0.97 8.46
N GLY A 60 -7.67 -0.90 8.05
CA GLY A 60 -6.72 -1.99 8.21
C GLY A 60 -5.35 -1.68 7.63
N SER A 61 -4.55 -2.73 7.41
CA SER A 61 -3.21 -2.61 6.84
C SER A 61 -2.82 -3.84 6.03
N PRO A 62 -1.97 -3.70 4.99
CA PRO A 62 -1.35 -4.85 4.35
C PRO A 62 -0.44 -5.60 5.32
N SER A 63 -0.47 -6.93 5.28
CA SER A 63 0.37 -7.80 6.11
C SER A 63 1.78 -8.02 5.54
N GLN A 64 1.95 -7.79 4.23
CA GLN A 64 3.19 -8.05 3.48
C GLN A 64 3.69 -6.81 2.76
N ASP A 65 5.01 -6.74 2.54
CA ASP A 65 5.64 -5.73 1.69
C ASP A 65 5.33 -6.04 0.21
N LEU A 66 5.26 -5.01 -0.65
CA LEU A 66 4.85 -5.17 -2.06
C LEU A 66 5.62 -6.29 -2.80
N GLN A 67 6.92 -6.38 -2.56
CA GLN A 67 7.82 -7.36 -3.17
C GLN A 67 7.55 -8.83 -2.78
N ASP A 68 6.79 -9.06 -1.71
CA ASP A 68 6.47 -10.37 -1.16
C ASP A 68 5.01 -10.78 -1.44
N ARG A 69 4.24 -9.88 -2.09
CA ARG A 69 2.85 -10.13 -2.50
C ARG A 69 2.78 -10.89 -3.82
N GLU A 70 1.64 -11.53 -4.05
CA GLU A 70 1.35 -12.19 -5.32
C GLU A 70 1.17 -11.16 -6.44
N SER A 71 2.15 -11.07 -7.33
CA SER A 71 2.07 -10.27 -8.56
C SER A 71 1.55 -11.11 -9.71
N VAL A 72 0.50 -10.62 -10.37
CA VAL A 72 -0.08 -11.21 -11.57
C VAL A 72 0.26 -10.32 -12.76
N VAL A 73 0.80 -10.93 -13.81
CA VAL A 73 1.10 -10.25 -15.08
C VAL A 73 0.58 -11.09 -16.22
N LYS A 74 -0.26 -10.50 -17.07
CA LYS A 74 -0.86 -11.14 -18.24
C LYS A 74 -0.34 -10.48 -19.50
N TYR A 75 -0.05 -11.30 -20.50
CA TYR A 75 0.43 -10.87 -21.80
C TYR A 75 -0.55 -11.34 -22.87
N PHE A 76 -0.74 -10.52 -23.90
CA PHE A 76 -1.51 -10.94 -25.05
C PHE A 76 -0.89 -12.17 -25.71
N PRO A 77 -1.71 -13.12 -26.20
CA PRO A 77 -1.22 -14.24 -26.97
C PRO A 77 -0.38 -13.76 -28.15
N ARG A 78 0.73 -14.45 -28.41
CA ARG A 78 1.50 -14.18 -29.62
C ARG A 78 0.70 -14.64 -30.85
N ASP A 79 0.71 -13.84 -31.90
CA ASP A 79 0.18 -14.25 -33.20
C ASP A 79 0.96 -15.50 -33.68
N PRO A 80 0.30 -16.61 -34.08
CA PRO A 80 0.97 -17.80 -34.61
C PRO A 80 1.99 -17.54 -35.72
N GLY A 81 1.90 -16.41 -36.43
CA GLY A 81 2.86 -16.01 -37.48
C GLY A 81 4.00 -15.09 -37.01
N ASP A 82 4.02 -14.62 -35.76
CA ASP A 82 5.03 -13.66 -35.28
C ASP A 82 6.38 -14.35 -34.99
N THR A 83 7.30 -14.22 -35.95
CA THR A 83 8.70 -14.67 -35.87
C THR A 83 9.67 -13.56 -35.49
N THR A 84 9.19 -12.35 -35.17
CA THR A 84 10.04 -11.16 -34.98
C THR A 84 10.91 -11.24 -33.73
N GLY A 85 10.63 -12.17 -32.82
CA GLY A 85 11.31 -12.31 -31.53
C GLY A 85 10.99 -11.20 -30.53
N LYS A 86 10.03 -10.33 -30.83
CA LYS A 86 9.63 -9.23 -29.95
C LYS A 86 8.95 -9.75 -28.67
N PRO A 87 9.08 -9.03 -27.53
CA PRO A 87 8.33 -9.33 -26.32
C PRO A 87 6.83 -9.31 -26.59
N GLN A 88 6.07 -10.16 -25.88
CA GLN A 88 4.61 -10.10 -25.94
C GLN A 88 4.11 -8.77 -25.36
N ALA A 89 3.06 -8.22 -25.96
CA ALA A 89 2.42 -7.02 -25.44
C ALA A 89 1.79 -7.31 -24.07
N LEU A 90 2.00 -6.41 -23.12
CA LEU A 90 1.40 -6.48 -21.80
C LEU A 90 -0.11 -6.23 -21.91
N GLU A 91 -0.91 -7.15 -21.38
CA GLU A 91 -2.37 -7.04 -21.35
C GLU A 91 -2.83 -6.38 -20.05
N SER A 92 -2.37 -6.90 -18.91
CA SER A 92 -2.70 -6.36 -17.59
C SER A 92 -1.68 -6.81 -16.55
N PHE A 93 -1.62 -6.08 -15.45
CA PHE A 93 -0.83 -6.45 -14.28
C PHE A 93 -1.52 -5.95 -13.03
N TYR A 94 -1.35 -6.66 -11.92
CA TYR A 94 -1.82 -6.24 -10.61
C TYR A 94 -1.16 -7.07 -9.52
N THR A 95 -1.31 -6.63 -8.28
CA THR A 95 -0.89 -7.36 -7.08
C THR A 95 -2.11 -7.64 -6.22
N LEU A 96 -2.18 -8.83 -5.62
CA LEU A 96 -3.15 -9.12 -4.57
C LEU A 96 -2.48 -8.95 -3.21
N ALA A 97 -2.89 -7.91 -2.49
CA ALA A 97 -2.45 -7.64 -1.13
C ALA A 97 -3.36 -8.37 -0.13
N ASP A 98 -2.75 -9.11 0.79
CA ASP A 98 -3.42 -9.55 2.02
C ASP A 98 -3.58 -8.34 2.94
N PHE A 99 -4.83 -7.92 3.13
CA PHE A 99 -5.20 -6.76 3.94
C PHE A 99 -5.90 -7.22 5.21
N GLU A 100 -5.26 -6.98 6.36
CA GLU A 100 -5.79 -7.31 7.68
C GLU A 100 -6.80 -6.26 8.10
N VAL A 101 -8.05 -6.68 8.28
CA VAL A 101 -9.17 -5.82 8.65
C VAL A 101 -9.13 -5.54 10.15
N GLN A 102 -9.04 -4.27 10.54
CA GLN A 102 -9.13 -3.83 11.92
C GLN A 102 -10.54 -3.38 12.29
N THR A 103 -11.27 -2.78 11.35
CA THR A 103 -12.62 -2.26 11.58
C THR A 103 -13.41 -2.24 10.29
N VAL A 104 -14.71 -2.54 10.37
CA VAL A 104 -15.66 -2.51 9.25
C VAL A 104 -16.67 -1.40 9.49
N TYR A 105 -16.76 -0.44 8.57
CA TYR A 105 -17.65 0.73 8.67
C TYR A 105 -18.89 0.61 7.79
N LYS A 106 -18.79 -0.12 6.68
CA LYS A 106 -19.90 -0.38 5.74
C LYS A 106 -19.64 -1.71 5.07
N GLY A 107 -20.69 -2.47 4.77
CA GLY A 107 -20.62 -3.51 3.74
C GLY A 107 -20.91 -4.93 4.20
N ASP A 108 -20.37 -5.88 3.44
CA ASP A 108 -20.61 -7.32 3.55
C ASP A 108 -20.51 -7.82 5.00
N THR A 109 -21.61 -8.35 5.52
CA THR A 109 -21.68 -8.88 6.89
C THR A 109 -20.80 -10.10 7.10
N SER A 110 -20.22 -10.68 6.03
CA SER A 110 -19.27 -11.78 6.13
C SER A 110 -17.84 -11.34 6.44
N VAL A 111 -17.53 -10.05 6.39
CA VAL A 111 -16.20 -9.52 6.71
C VAL A 111 -16.24 -8.94 8.11
N HIS A 112 -15.33 -9.40 8.96
CA HIS A 112 -15.24 -9.02 10.36
C HIS A 112 -13.85 -8.46 10.71
N PRO A 113 -13.75 -7.65 11.79
CA PRO A 113 -12.45 -7.33 12.37
C PRO A 113 -11.64 -8.60 12.68
N GLY A 114 -10.37 -8.62 12.28
CA GLY A 114 -9.47 -9.76 12.38
C GLY A 114 -9.37 -10.61 11.11
N ASP A 115 -10.29 -10.45 10.17
CA ASP A 115 -10.23 -11.16 8.88
C ASP A 115 -9.14 -10.59 7.98
N THR A 116 -8.64 -11.43 7.08
CA THR A 116 -7.76 -11.02 5.98
C THR A 116 -8.54 -11.09 4.67
N ILE A 117 -8.57 -9.98 3.94
CA ILE A 117 -9.17 -9.91 2.60
C ILE A 117 -8.12 -9.67 1.53
N LYS A 118 -8.37 -10.16 0.31
CA LYS A 118 -7.52 -9.88 -0.86
C LYS A 118 -7.94 -8.54 -1.48
N VAL A 119 -7.01 -7.58 -1.54
CA VAL A 119 -7.20 -6.29 -2.21
C VAL A 119 -6.30 -6.21 -3.44
N ARG A 120 -6.89 -5.96 -4.60
CA ARG A 120 -6.16 -5.74 -5.85
C ARG A 120 -5.58 -4.32 -5.89
N GLU A 121 -4.29 -4.21 -6.17
CA GLU A 121 -3.59 -2.96 -6.45
C GLU A 121 -3.05 -2.96 -7.88
N GLU A 122 -3.13 -1.82 -8.58
CA GLU A 122 -2.67 -1.67 -9.97
C GLU A 122 -1.14 -1.43 -10.05
N THR A 123 -0.40 -2.31 -9.38
CA THR A 123 1.06 -2.37 -9.34
C THR A 123 1.50 -3.83 -9.36
N ALA A 124 2.69 -4.14 -9.87
CA ALA A 124 3.23 -5.49 -9.86
C ALA A 124 4.75 -5.48 -9.78
N VAL A 125 5.35 -6.47 -9.12
CA VAL A 125 6.80 -6.66 -9.12
C VAL A 125 7.15 -7.77 -10.09
N ILE A 126 8.00 -7.46 -11.08
CA ILE A 126 8.46 -8.41 -12.09
C ILE A 126 9.95 -8.68 -11.95
N ASN A 127 10.38 -9.89 -12.31
CA ASN A 127 11.78 -10.24 -12.44
C ASN A 127 12.21 -10.06 -13.90
N THR A 128 13.25 -9.25 -14.13
CA THR A 128 13.87 -9.04 -15.44
C THR A 128 15.32 -9.52 -15.42
N ALA A 129 15.97 -9.59 -16.58
CA ALA A 129 17.41 -9.87 -16.65
C ALA A 129 18.27 -8.84 -15.89
N GLU A 130 17.76 -7.62 -15.71
CA GLU A 130 18.41 -6.53 -14.98
C GLU A 130 18.05 -6.51 -13.49
N GLY A 131 17.23 -7.45 -13.02
CA GLY A 131 16.74 -7.54 -11.64
C GLY A 131 15.24 -7.26 -11.51
N LYS A 132 14.80 -7.06 -10.27
CA LYS A 132 13.40 -6.76 -9.94
C LYS A 132 13.02 -5.34 -10.38
N LYS A 133 11.85 -5.18 -10.99
CA LYS A 133 11.26 -3.88 -11.34
C LYS A 133 9.82 -3.79 -10.86
N LYS A 134 9.35 -2.59 -10.54
CA LYS A 134 7.94 -2.31 -10.23
C LYS A 134 7.25 -1.80 -11.50
N LEU A 135 6.19 -2.47 -11.92
CA LEU A 135 5.22 -1.94 -12.87
C LEU A 135 4.20 -1.12 -12.10
N THR A 136 3.92 0.10 -12.54
CA THR A 136 2.86 0.94 -11.95
C THR A 136 2.15 1.73 -13.03
N LEU A 137 0.92 2.14 -12.75
CA LEU A 137 0.18 3.06 -13.60
C LEU A 137 0.53 4.51 -13.25
N ASP A 138 0.54 5.40 -14.24
CA ASP A 138 0.82 6.83 -14.04
C ASP A 138 -0.08 7.49 -12.98
N LYS A 139 -1.32 6.98 -12.83
CA LYS A 139 -2.33 7.48 -11.89
C LYS A 139 -2.38 6.72 -10.57
N TYR A 140 -1.44 5.82 -10.33
CA TYR A 140 -1.32 5.06 -9.08
C TYR A 140 0.03 5.38 -8.41
N PRO A 141 0.14 6.54 -7.72
CA PRO A 141 1.43 7.10 -7.34
C PRO A 141 2.16 6.29 -6.24
N ASP A 142 1.43 5.55 -5.41
CA ASP A 142 1.99 4.83 -4.27
C ASP A 142 1.35 3.44 -4.11
N ASP A 143 2.05 2.46 -3.59
CA ASP A 143 1.46 1.21 -3.11
C ASP A 143 1.00 1.31 -1.66
N LEU A 144 0.07 0.44 -1.25
CA LEU A 144 -0.25 0.27 0.16
C LEU A 144 0.99 -0.26 0.88
N LYS A 145 1.42 0.41 1.95
CA LYS A 145 2.65 0.06 2.68
C LYS A 145 2.32 -0.84 3.87
N LYS A 146 3.11 -1.89 4.05
CA LYS A 146 2.98 -2.79 5.21
C LYS A 146 3.04 -1.98 6.50
N GLY A 147 2.17 -2.33 7.45
CA GLY A 147 2.07 -1.68 8.76
C GLY A 147 1.53 -0.24 8.74
N SER A 148 1.34 0.37 7.57
CA SER A 148 0.60 1.63 7.45
C SER A 148 -0.89 1.35 7.47
N LYS A 149 -1.64 2.20 8.17
CA LYS A 149 -3.09 2.06 8.31
C LYS A 149 -3.79 2.85 7.22
N TYR A 150 -4.84 2.26 6.65
CA TYR A 150 -5.62 2.86 5.58
C TYR A 150 -7.11 2.70 5.84
N VAL A 151 -7.90 3.71 5.44
CA VAL A 151 -9.32 3.55 5.12
C VAL A 151 -9.41 3.14 3.66
N LEU A 152 -10.05 2.00 3.36
CA LEU A 152 -10.26 1.53 1.99
C LEU A 152 -11.75 1.53 1.65
N PHE A 153 -12.09 2.06 0.49
CA PHE A 153 -13.41 2.01 -0.14
C PHE A 153 -13.35 0.98 -1.26
N LEU A 154 -14.03 -0.14 -1.07
CA LEU A 154 -13.80 -1.36 -1.84
C LEU A 154 -15.06 -1.81 -2.60
N LYS A 155 -14.83 -2.30 -3.82
CA LYS A 155 -15.83 -3.01 -4.64
C LYS A 155 -15.48 -4.50 -4.68
N LYS A 156 -16.47 -5.38 -4.54
CA LYS A 156 -16.24 -6.83 -4.58
C LYS A 156 -16.12 -7.31 -6.04
N TYR A 157 -15.14 -8.16 -6.34
CA TYR A 157 -14.95 -8.79 -7.63
C TYR A 157 -14.54 -10.27 -7.47
N GLY A 158 -15.52 -11.17 -7.52
CA GLY A 158 -15.29 -12.58 -7.23
C GLY A 158 -14.74 -12.76 -5.81
N ASP A 159 -13.53 -13.29 -5.72
CA ASP A 159 -12.86 -13.65 -4.46
C ASP A 159 -11.93 -12.54 -3.90
N TYR A 160 -11.86 -11.38 -4.57
CA TYR A 160 -11.06 -10.24 -4.12
C TYR A 160 -11.84 -8.93 -4.20
N TYR A 161 -11.25 -7.88 -3.64
CA TYR A 161 -11.78 -6.53 -3.66
C TYR A 161 -10.88 -5.62 -4.49
N THR A 162 -11.46 -4.61 -5.12
CA THR A 162 -10.72 -3.54 -5.83
C THR A 162 -11.03 -2.21 -5.18
N LEU A 163 -10.10 -1.25 -5.27
CA LEU A 163 -10.36 0.12 -4.83
C LEU A 163 -11.43 0.76 -5.71
N VAL A 164 -12.37 1.47 -5.09
CA VAL A 164 -13.32 2.32 -5.82
C VAL A 164 -12.56 3.56 -6.28
N ARG A 165 -12.45 3.76 -7.60
CA ARG A 165 -11.72 4.89 -8.19
C ARG A 165 -10.23 4.86 -7.80
N ASP A 166 -9.60 3.70 -7.98
CA ASP A 166 -8.15 3.50 -7.91
C ASP A 166 -7.50 4.09 -6.64
N ALA A 167 -6.45 4.89 -6.80
CA ALA A 167 -5.69 5.46 -5.69
C ALA A 167 -6.53 6.38 -4.80
N GLU A 168 -7.61 6.97 -5.31
CA GLU A 168 -8.52 7.83 -4.54
C GLU A 168 -9.52 7.05 -3.69
N GLY A 169 -9.67 5.74 -3.92
CA GLY A 169 -10.45 4.81 -3.10
C GLY A 169 -9.79 4.42 -1.78
N ARG A 170 -8.67 5.04 -1.43
CA ARG A 170 -7.94 4.79 -0.19
C ARG A 170 -7.42 6.07 0.41
N GLU A 171 -7.26 6.07 1.73
CA GLU A 171 -6.66 7.17 2.46
C GLU A 171 -5.77 6.61 3.57
N ALA A 172 -4.50 7.03 3.60
CA ALA A 172 -3.60 6.69 4.71
C ALA A 172 -4.04 7.47 5.96
N VAL A 173 -4.10 6.79 7.09
CA VAL A 173 -4.62 7.35 8.35
C VAL A 173 -3.68 7.03 9.50
N ALA A 174 -3.51 7.96 10.44
CA ALA A 174 -2.71 7.75 11.64
C ALA A 174 -3.56 7.77 12.92
N THR A 175 -4.66 8.49 12.89
CA THR A 175 -5.53 8.74 14.05
C THR A 175 -7.00 8.45 13.74
N ASP A 176 -7.81 8.30 14.79
CA ASP A 176 -9.26 8.14 14.62
C ASP A 176 -9.90 9.38 13.97
N ALA A 177 -9.34 10.57 14.20
CA ALA A 177 -9.77 11.79 13.53
C ALA A 177 -9.55 11.73 12.01
N ASP A 178 -8.43 11.15 11.55
CA ASP A 178 -8.17 10.94 10.12
C ASP A 178 -9.18 9.96 9.52
N ILE A 179 -9.53 8.90 10.26
CA ILE A 179 -10.55 7.93 9.85
C ILE A 179 -11.90 8.63 9.69
N GLN A 180 -12.36 9.39 10.70
CA GLN A 180 -13.65 10.09 10.62
C GLN A 180 -13.68 11.08 9.46
N LYS A 181 -12.60 11.83 9.25
CA LYS A 181 -12.47 12.75 8.12
C LYS A 181 -12.59 12.03 6.77
N ALA A 182 -11.95 10.88 6.60
CA ALA A 182 -12.04 10.09 5.37
C ALA A 182 -13.48 9.56 5.15
N LEU A 183 -14.14 9.07 6.21
CA LEU A 183 -15.53 8.61 6.13
C LEU A 183 -16.50 9.75 5.77
N GLU A 184 -16.37 10.90 6.42
CA GLU A 184 -17.19 12.10 6.15
C GLU A 184 -17.01 12.61 4.72
N LYS A 185 -15.76 12.71 4.25
CA LYS A 185 -15.41 13.11 2.88
C LYS A 185 -16.13 12.28 1.82
N HIS A 186 -16.32 10.99 2.11
CA HIS A 186 -16.99 10.04 1.21
C HIS A 186 -18.40 9.67 1.66
N LYS A 187 -19.01 10.45 2.58
CA LYS A 187 -20.40 10.33 3.05
C LYS A 187 -20.75 8.95 3.62
N VAL A 188 -19.80 8.26 4.22
CA VAL A 188 -20.03 6.99 4.92
C VAL A 188 -20.33 7.28 6.38
N LYS A 189 -21.45 6.77 6.87
CA LYS A 189 -21.80 6.85 8.30
C LYS A 189 -21.10 5.73 9.05
N ALA A 190 -20.50 6.03 10.19
CA ALA A 190 -20.04 4.99 11.11
C ALA A 190 -21.25 4.20 11.65
N ASN A 191 -21.10 2.89 11.75
CA ASN A 191 -22.07 2.00 12.41
C ASN A 191 -21.98 2.13 13.93
#